data_AF-A0A6I9SD60-F1
#
_entry.id   AF-A0A6I9SD60-F1
#
_cell.length_a   1.000
_cell.length_b   1.000
_cell.length_c   1.000
_cell.angle_alpha   90.00
_cell.angle_beta   90.00
_cell.angle_gamma   90.00
#
_symmetry.space_group_name_H-M   'P 1'
#
loop_
_entity.id
_entity.type
_entity.pdbx_description
1 polymer ?
#
loop_
_entity_poly.entity_id
_entity_poly.type
_entity_poly.pdbx_seq_one_letter_code
_entity_poly.pdbx_strand_id
1 'polypeptide(L)'
;MLRCSFVLSVLLMLPRQLISKHIIDLYVVYAIVTAVIQVVYMGVVGSFPFNSFLSGVLSCVGTAVLAVCLRIQVNKENKEFKDLPPERAYADFILCNLVLHLVIMNFLG
;
A
#
# COMPACT_ATOMS: atom_id res chain seq x y z
N MET A 1 -7.63 10.29 -7.96
CA MET A 1 -8.59 9.37 -8.63
C MET A 1 -7.96 8.08 -9.14
N LEU A 2 -6.84 8.08 -9.91
CA LEU A 2 -6.21 6.83 -10.39
C LEU A 2 -5.75 5.85 -9.28
N ARG A 3 -5.41 6.35 -8.09
CA ARG A 3 -4.96 5.52 -6.94
C ARG A 3 -6.08 4.72 -6.26
N CYS A 4 -7.34 5.20 -6.31
CA CYS A 4 -8.49 4.40 -5.81
C CYS A 4 -8.74 3.16 -6.68
N SER A 5 -8.61 3.25 -8.00
CA SER A 5 -8.82 2.10 -8.89
C SER A 5 -7.78 1.00 -8.70
N PHE A 6 -6.54 1.34 -8.33
CA PHE A 6 -5.48 0.36 -8.13
C PHE A 6 -5.61 -0.35 -6.76
N VAL A 7 -5.93 0.39 -5.70
CA VAL A 7 -6.24 -0.18 -4.37
C VAL A 7 -7.51 -1.06 -4.45
N LEU A 8 -8.55 -0.60 -5.15
CA LEU A 8 -9.79 -1.37 -5.33
C LEU A 8 -9.58 -2.62 -6.21
N SER A 9 -8.68 -2.56 -7.20
CA SER A 9 -8.30 -3.74 -7.99
C SER A 9 -7.54 -4.76 -7.13
N VAL A 10 -6.65 -4.34 -6.23
CA VAL A 10 -5.95 -5.25 -5.30
C VAL A 10 -6.90 -5.81 -4.24
N LEU A 11 -7.93 -5.06 -3.85
CA LEU A 11 -8.97 -5.49 -2.91
C LEU A 11 -9.99 -6.47 -3.54
N LEU A 12 -10.37 -6.26 -4.81
CA LEU A 12 -11.30 -7.13 -5.55
C LEU A 12 -10.65 -8.39 -6.14
N MET A 13 -9.33 -8.40 -6.29
CA MET A 13 -8.57 -9.52 -6.85
C MET A 13 -8.09 -10.52 -5.78
N LEU A 14 -8.82 -10.61 -4.67
CA LEU A 14 -8.56 -11.58 -3.62
C LEU A 14 -9.53 -12.78 -3.58
N PRO A 15 -9.56 -13.59 -4.65
CA PRO A 15 -9.77 -15.02 -4.50
C PRO A 15 -8.43 -15.77 -4.67
N ARG A 16 -8.03 -16.50 -3.61
CA ARG A 16 -7.22 -17.74 -3.66
C ARG A 16 -5.67 -17.62 -3.66
N GLN A 17 -5.09 -17.06 -2.59
CA GLN A 17 -3.85 -17.41 -1.83
C GLN A 17 -2.56 -18.03 -2.47
N LEU A 18 -2.47 -18.35 -3.78
CA LEU A 18 -1.31 -19.08 -4.36
C LEU A 18 -0.39 -18.26 -5.26
N ILE A 19 -0.81 -17.08 -5.75
CA ILE A 19 -0.04 -16.24 -6.67
C ILE A 19 0.70 -15.10 -5.90
N SER A 20 0.58 -15.06 -4.57
CA SER A 20 0.85 -13.88 -3.72
C SER A 20 2.25 -13.28 -3.78
N LYS A 21 3.34 -14.07 -3.89
CA LYS A 21 4.69 -13.50 -3.74
C LYS A 21 5.07 -12.51 -4.86
N HIS A 22 4.82 -12.87 -6.12
CA HIS A 22 5.18 -12.01 -7.25
C HIS A 22 4.27 -10.79 -7.38
N ILE A 23 2.98 -10.91 -7.05
CA ILE A 23 2.05 -9.78 -7.12
C ILE A 23 2.34 -8.76 -6.02
N ILE A 24 2.70 -9.20 -4.82
CA ILE A 24 3.08 -8.29 -3.72
C ILE A 24 4.37 -7.55 -4.07
N ASP A 25 5.40 -8.23 -4.56
CA ASP A 25 6.65 -7.59 -5.00
C ASP A 25 6.40 -6.58 -6.15
N LEU A 26 5.61 -6.95 -7.17
CA LEU A 26 5.22 -6.06 -8.26
C LEU A 26 4.46 -4.82 -7.76
N TYR A 27 3.56 -5.01 -6.79
CA TYR A 27 2.78 -3.95 -6.16
C TYR A 27 3.67 -2.97 -5.38
N VAL A 28 4.62 -3.50 -4.59
CA VAL A 28 5.58 -2.69 -3.83
C VAL A 28 6.49 -1.90 -4.78
N VAL A 29 6.99 -2.53 -5.84
CA VAL A 29 7.81 -1.85 -6.86
C VAL A 29 7.02 -0.72 -7.53
N TYR A 30 5.77 -0.97 -7.91
CA TYR A 30 4.90 0.06 -8.48
C TYR A 30 4.66 1.22 -7.50
N ALA A 31 4.41 0.93 -6.21
CA ALA A 31 4.21 1.96 -5.18
C ALA A 31 5.47 2.83 -4.98
N ILE A 32 6.66 2.22 -4.98
CA ILE A 32 7.92 2.95 -4.86
C ILE A 32 8.18 3.81 -6.10
N VAL A 33 8.00 3.26 -7.30
CA VAL A 33 8.20 4.00 -8.56
C VAL A 33 7.27 5.21 -8.63
N THR A 34 6.00 5.05 -8.26
CA THR A 34 5.05 6.18 -8.24
C THR A 34 5.40 7.24 -7.20
N ALA A 35 5.90 6.84 -6.02
CA ALA A 35 6.38 7.79 -5.01
C ALA A 35 7.61 8.59 -5.51
N VAL A 36 8.54 7.91 -6.17
CA VAL A 36 9.73 8.56 -6.76
C VAL A 36 9.32 9.55 -7.85
N ILE A 37 8.42 9.17 -8.76
CA ILE A 37 7.92 10.08 -9.80
C ILE A 37 7.26 11.32 -9.19
N GLN A 38 6.49 11.15 -8.12
CA GLN A 38 5.91 12.27 -7.37
C GLN A 38 7.01 13.19 -6.81
N VAL A 39 8.00 12.65 -6.09
CA VAL A 39 9.11 13.45 -5.52
C VAL A 39 9.89 14.20 -6.60
N VAL A 40 10.15 13.56 -7.74
CA VAL A 40 10.80 14.19 -8.89
C VAL A 40 9.94 15.34 -9.44
N TYR A 41 8.63 15.13 -9.57
CA TYR A 41 7.71 16.17 -10.03
C TYR A 41 7.70 17.39 -9.11
N MET A 42 7.70 17.18 -7.79
CA MET A 42 7.81 18.30 -6.82
C MET A 42 9.13 19.06 -6.97
N GLY A 43 10.24 18.33 -7.19
CA GLY A 43 11.56 18.94 -7.38
C GLY A 43 11.66 19.80 -8.65
N VAL A 44 10.92 19.47 -9.71
CA VAL A 44 10.97 20.17 -11.00
C VAL A 44 9.92 21.28 -11.11
N VAL A 45 8.68 21.03 -10.66
CA VAL A 45 7.53 21.94 -10.85
C VAL A 45 7.28 22.84 -9.63
N GLY A 46 7.83 22.49 -8.47
CA GLY A 46 7.70 23.24 -7.23
C GLY A 46 6.67 22.68 -6.24
N SER A 47 6.68 23.22 -5.02
CA SER A 47 6.02 22.64 -3.83
C SER A 47 4.59 23.12 -3.58
N PHE A 48 3.95 23.79 -4.54
CA PHE A 48 2.59 24.33 -4.38
C PHE A 48 1.57 23.42 -5.10
N PRO A 49 0.61 22.78 -4.41
CA PRO A 49 0.33 22.71 -2.96
C PRO A 49 1.03 21.54 -2.24
N PHE A 50 1.76 21.84 -1.14
CA PHE A 50 2.58 20.86 -0.43
C PHE A 50 1.76 19.77 0.27
N ASN A 51 0.57 20.11 0.78
CA ASN A 51 -0.27 19.17 1.53
C ASN A 51 -0.79 18.02 0.66
N SER A 52 -1.29 18.36 -0.54
CA SER A 52 -1.74 17.38 -1.53
C SER A 52 -0.59 16.53 -2.10
N PHE A 53 0.62 17.08 -2.14
CA PHE A 53 1.82 16.34 -2.50
C PHE A 53 2.20 15.32 -1.42
N LEU A 54 2.27 15.77 -0.18
CA LEU A 54 2.62 14.94 0.97
C LEU A 54 1.63 13.79 1.16
N SER A 55 0.32 14.07 1.03
CA SER A 55 -0.74 13.06 1.04
C SER A 55 -0.61 12.06 -0.11
N GLY A 56 -0.06 12.51 -1.25
CA GLY A 56 0.35 11.69 -2.38
C GLY A 56 1.38 10.64 -2.01
N VAL A 57 2.52 11.11 -1.49
CA VAL A 57 3.67 10.27 -1.14
C VAL A 57 3.35 9.36 0.04
N LEU A 58 2.67 9.87 1.08
CA LEU A 58 2.29 9.09 2.28
C LEU A 58 1.40 7.90 1.94
N SER A 59 0.51 8.05 0.95
CA SER A 59 -0.31 6.95 0.44
C SER A 59 0.54 5.86 -0.19
N CYS A 60 1.47 6.20 -1.09
CA CYS A 60 2.32 5.22 -1.75
C CYS A 60 3.23 4.51 -0.74
N VAL A 61 3.83 5.26 0.21
CA VAL A 61 4.71 4.71 1.24
C VAL A 61 3.93 3.84 2.23
N GLY A 62 2.79 4.33 2.76
CA GLY A 62 1.98 3.58 3.71
C GLY A 62 1.48 2.26 3.14
N THR A 63 1.04 2.26 1.88
CA THR A 63 0.58 1.02 1.23
C THR A 63 1.72 0.04 0.91
N ALA A 64 2.92 0.54 0.61
CA ALA A 64 4.11 -0.31 0.45
C ALA A 64 4.52 -0.98 1.76
N VAL A 65 4.51 -0.24 2.88
CA VAL A 65 4.83 -0.79 4.22
C VAL A 65 3.81 -1.87 4.62
N LEU A 66 2.51 -1.62 4.44
CA LEU A 66 1.47 -2.61 4.72
C LEU A 66 1.63 -3.87 3.86
N ALA A 67 2.03 -3.74 2.59
CA ALA A 67 2.27 -4.86 1.69
C ALA A 67 3.49 -5.70 2.14
N VAL A 68 4.56 -5.07 2.62
CA VAL A 68 5.72 -5.77 3.21
C VAL A 68 5.34 -6.50 4.49
N CYS A 69 4.55 -5.87 5.38
CA CYS A 69 4.03 -6.51 6.59
C CYS A 69 3.19 -7.76 6.28
N LEU A 70 2.34 -7.69 5.24
CA LEU A 70 1.55 -8.83 4.78
C LEU A 70 2.43 -9.94 4.19
N ARG A 71 3.50 -9.58 3.47
CA ARG A 71 4.48 -10.53 2.91
C ARG A 71 5.20 -11.33 3.99
N ILE A 72 5.52 -10.69 5.12
CA ILE A 72 6.15 -11.34 6.28
C ILE A 72 5.15 -12.30 6.95
N GLN A 73 3.91 -11.88 7.17
CA GLN A 73 2.86 -12.70 7.81
C GLN A 73 2.41 -13.89 6.95
N VAL A 74 2.40 -13.76 5.63
CA VAL A 74 2.07 -14.84 4.68
C VAL A 74 3.22 -15.84 4.49
N ASN A 75 4.44 -15.50 4.88
CA ASN A 75 5.59 -16.38 4.70
C ASN A 75 5.58 -17.54 5.72
N LYS A 76 5.04 -18.70 5.30
CA LYS A 76 4.91 -19.94 6.10
C LYS A 76 6.22 -20.52 6.64
N GLU A 77 7.37 -20.07 6.15
CA GLU A 77 8.69 -20.46 6.69
C GLU A 77 9.00 -19.81 8.03
N ASN A 78 8.30 -18.73 8.41
CA ASN A 78 8.50 -18.09 9.70
C ASN A 78 7.70 -18.86 10.78
N LYS A 79 8.39 -19.58 11.67
CA LYS A 79 7.77 -20.46 12.68
C LYS A 79 6.93 -19.70 13.72
N GLU A 80 7.18 -18.41 13.92
CA GLU A 80 6.46 -17.57 14.90
C GLU A 80 5.01 -17.23 14.52
N PHE A 81 4.63 -17.36 13.24
CA PHE A 81 3.28 -16.97 12.76
C PHE A 81 2.45 -18.14 12.23
N LYS A 82 2.83 -19.39 12.53
CA LYS A 82 2.08 -20.58 12.09
C LYS A 82 0.68 -20.68 12.70
N ASP A 83 0.47 -20.07 13.86
CA ASP A 83 -0.80 -20.10 14.58
C ASP A 83 -1.73 -18.93 14.21
N LEU A 84 -1.27 -17.95 13.42
CA LEU A 84 -2.11 -16.85 12.96
C LEU A 84 -2.79 -17.21 11.64
N PRO A 85 -4.14 -17.23 11.59
CA PRO A 85 -4.85 -17.50 10.35
C PRO A 85 -4.61 -16.36 9.35
N PRO A 86 -4.31 -16.67 8.07
CA PRO A 86 -4.01 -15.67 7.05
C PRO A 86 -5.19 -14.74 6.76
N GLU A 87 -6.42 -15.16 7.09
CA GLU A 87 -7.62 -14.32 7.05
C GLU A 87 -7.53 -13.13 8.00
N ARG A 88 -6.91 -13.30 9.18
CA ARG A 88 -6.76 -12.21 10.16
C ARG A 88 -5.72 -11.19 9.71
N ALA A 89 -4.59 -11.66 9.17
CA ALA A 89 -3.57 -10.78 8.59
C ALA A 89 -4.13 -9.94 7.43
N TYR A 90 -5.03 -10.52 6.65
CA TYR A 90 -5.69 -9.79 5.57
C TYR A 90 -6.72 -8.77 6.09
N ALA A 91 -7.50 -9.12 7.12
CA ALA A 91 -8.43 -8.18 7.75
C ALA A 91 -7.70 -6.96 8.35
N ASP A 92 -6.56 -7.18 9.01
CA ASP A 92 -5.71 -6.12 9.57
C ASP A 92 -5.14 -5.22 8.46
N PHE A 93 -4.68 -5.81 7.35
CA PHE A 93 -4.24 -5.07 6.17
C PHE A 93 -5.33 -4.16 5.63
N ILE A 94 -6.57 -4.65 5.45
CA ILE A 94 -7.68 -3.84 4.93
C ILE A 94 -8.03 -2.70 5.88
N LEU A 95 -8.12 -2.98 7.19
CA LEU A 95 -8.42 -1.96 8.20
C LEU A 95 -7.36 -0.87 8.21
N CYS A 96 -6.08 -1.23 8.25
CA CYS A 96 -5.00 -0.26 8.20
C CYS A 96 -5.01 0.55 6.90
N ASN A 97 -5.29 -0.08 5.76
CA ASN A 97 -5.35 0.61 4.46
C ASN A 97 -6.49 1.64 4.42
N LEU A 98 -7.65 1.28 4.98
CA LEU A 98 -8.82 2.16 5.07
C LEU A 98 -8.52 3.37 5.97
N VAL A 99 -7.96 3.14 7.15
CA VAL A 99 -7.56 4.21 8.09
C VAL A 99 -6.51 5.11 7.45
N LEU A 100 -5.50 4.54 6.80
CA LEU A 100 -4.47 5.30 6.10
C LEU A 100 -5.08 6.24 5.05
N HIS A 101 -5.98 5.73 4.21
CA HIS A 101 -6.65 6.55 3.18
C HIS A 101 -7.53 7.64 3.78
N LEU A 102 -8.19 7.38 4.91
CA LEU A 102 -9.00 8.38 5.62
C LEU A 102 -8.13 9.53 6.13
N VAL A 103 -6.98 9.22 6.76
CA VAL A 103 -6.01 10.23 7.22
C VAL A 103 -5.46 11.06 6.06
N ILE A 104 -5.14 10.40 4.94
CA ILE A 104 -4.62 11.06 3.73
C ILE A 104 -5.66 12.01 3.10
N MET A 105 -6.94 11.64 3.10
CA MET A 105 -8.02 12.53 2.63
C MET A 105 -8.18 13.77 3.51
N ASN A 106 -7.91 13.66 4.82
CA ASN A 106 -7.88 14.82 5.71
C ASN A 106 -6.72 15.78 5.37
N PHE A 107 -5.56 15.23 5.00
CA PHE A 107 -4.35 15.97 4.60
C PHE A 107 -4.39 16.54 3.16
N LEU A 108 -5.46 16.30 2.39
CA LEU A 108 -5.61 16.84 1.04
C LEU A 108 -6.12 18.29 1.01
N GLY A 109 -6.71 18.76 2.11
CA GLY A 109 -7.28 20.10 2.30
C GLY A 109 -6.25 21.17 2.68
#